data_AF-A0A354KLH6-F1
#
_entry.id   AF-A0A354KLH6-F1
#
_cell.length_a   1.000
_cell.length_b   1.000
_cell.length_c   1.000
_cell.angle_alpha   90.00
_cell.angle_beta   90.00
_cell.angle_gamma   90.00
#
_symmetry.space_group_name_H-M   'P 1'
#
loop_
_entity.id
_entity.type
_entity.pdbx_description
1 polymer ?
#
loop_
_entity_poly.entity_id
_entity_poly.type
_entity_poly.pdbx_seq_one_letter_code
_entity_poly.pdbx_strand_id
1 'polypeptide(L)'
;MALYYFKPRRAFDFDPHPFKLGTIMGLKRGYEDNHFLLKIYGMKEKSFDDYYRYHLKYYLSAGDRTEKEFFSHLWYIVSTRIDYFNHQNPFSKKHPLYVSNIKKLSGFLDFLSPKDRWNVRPNDILLKEKDELIAKLQEENKKLSDFTIMRKIEIYDDYHTTVIDLFQQMQKLKLPNGAPLLRKDMLSPYYKIVSNYFSNNKKKISIDTAKNYFVGKDNSQKEVKIPEDRQLFVIVPKKKD
;
A
#
# COMPACT_ATOMS: atom_id res chain seq x y z
N MET A 1 -23.41 -10.94 -30.39
CA MET A 1 -24.49 -10.35 -29.56
C MET A 1 -24.15 -8.89 -29.29
N ALA A 2 -25.13 -7.97 -29.31
CA ALA A 2 -24.86 -6.57 -28.96
C ALA A 2 -24.45 -6.48 -27.47
N LEU A 3 -23.29 -5.91 -27.19
CA LEU A 3 -22.78 -5.70 -25.83
C LEU A 3 -23.57 -4.55 -25.18
N TYR A 4 -24.56 -4.90 -24.35
CA TYR A 4 -25.30 -3.91 -23.56
C TYR A 4 -24.55 -3.65 -22.25
N TYR A 5 -23.73 -2.60 -22.22
CA TYR A 5 -23.00 -2.15 -21.04
C TYR A 5 -23.91 -1.59 -19.95
N PHE A 6 -25.02 -0.96 -20.33
CA PHE A 6 -25.87 -0.22 -19.41
C PHE A 6 -27.32 -0.69 -19.38
N LYS A 7 -27.93 -0.66 -18.20
CA LYS A 7 -29.32 -0.99 -17.99
C LYS A 7 -30.25 0.03 -18.66
N PRO A 8 -31.05 -0.37 -19.66
CA PRO A 8 -31.97 0.53 -20.34
C PRO A 8 -33.25 0.76 -19.52
N ARG A 9 -33.88 1.91 -19.74
CA ARG A 9 -35.26 2.20 -19.38
C ARG A 9 -36.18 1.48 -20.36
N ARG A 10 -37.22 0.82 -19.84
CA ARG A 10 -38.28 0.24 -20.65
C ARG A 10 -39.16 1.36 -21.20
N ALA A 11 -39.64 1.22 -22.43
CA ALA A 11 -40.59 2.17 -23.00
C ALA A 11 -41.86 2.25 -22.11
N PHE A 12 -42.38 3.45 -21.92
CA PHE A 12 -43.55 3.76 -21.09
C PHE A 12 -43.38 3.40 -19.60
N ASP A 13 -42.15 3.28 -19.11
CA ASP A 13 -41.85 3.15 -17.68
C ASP A 13 -41.92 4.54 -17.01
N PHE A 14 -43.03 4.87 -16.35
CA PHE A 14 -43.28 6.19 -15.76
C PHE A 14 -42.55 6.44 -14.44
N ASP A 15 -42.10 5.39 -13.75
CA ASP A 15 -41.31 5.48 -12.52
C ASP A 15 -39.99 4.68 -12.64
N PRO A 16 -39.09 5.12 -13.54
CA PRO A 16 -37.83 4.41 -13.73
C PRO A 16 -36.90 4.71 -12.55
N HIS A 17 -36.17 3.67 -12.11
CA HIS A 17 -35.01 3.88 -11.24
C HIS A 17 -34.11 5.01 -11.79
N PRO A 18 -33.62 5.94 -10.96
CA PRO A 18 -32.96 7.18 -11.40
C PRO A 18 -31.75 6.97 -12.31
N PHE A 19 -31.12 5.79 -12.23
CA PHE A 19 -29.96 5.40 -13.03
C PHE A 19 -30.28 4.67 -14.35
N LYS A 20 -31.53 4.30 -14.64
CA LYS A 20 -31.87 3.71 -15.94
C LYS A 20 -31.59 4.71 -17.07
N LEU A 21 -31.10 4.20 -18.20
CA LEU A 21 -30.75 5.01 -19.37
C LEU A 21 -31.87 5.05 -20.40
N GLY A 22 -32.05 6.21 -21.04
CA GLY A 22 -33.03 6.40 -22.10
C GLY A 22 -34.16 7.35 -21.73
N THR A 23 -35.10 7.50 -22.66
CA THR A 23 -36.25 8.39 -22.54
C THR A 23 -37.51 7.60 -22.18
N ILE A 24 -38.68 8.27 -22.15
CA ILE A 24 -39.96 7.57 -21.99
C ILE A 24 -40.23 6.58 -23.14
N MET A 25 -39.64 6.80 -24.33
CA MET A 25 -39.69 5.88 -25.46
C MET A 25 -38.64 4.75 -25.36
N GLY A 26 -37.95 4.63 -24.23
CA GLY A 26 -36.85 3.68 -24.03
C GLY A 26 -35.48 4.22 -24.48
N LEU A 27 -34.51 3.31 -24.59
CA LEU A 27 -33.14 3.61 -25.00
C LEU A 27 -32.95 3.28 -26.48
N LYS A 28 -32.59 4.29 -27.29
CA LYS A 28 -32.26 4.08 -28.70
C LYS A 28 -30.91 3.39 -28.81
N ARG A 29 -30.83 2.37 -29.67
CA ARG A 29 -29.59 1.64 -29.96
C ARG A 29 -28.51 2.59 -30.49
N GLY A 30 -27.29 2.49 -29.97
CA GLY A 30 -26.15 3.35 -30.32
C GLY A 30 -26.08 4.66 -29.53
N TYR A 31 -27.03 4.94 -28.64
CA TYR A 31 -27.04 6.14 -27.79
C TYR A 31 -26.80 5.83 -26.31
N GLU A 32 -26.46 4.59 -25.97
CA GLU A 32 -26.28 4.10 -24.62
C GLU A 32 -25.20 4.92 -23.89
N ASP A 33 -24.03 5.09 -24.49
CA ASP A 33 -22.91 5.87 -23.94
C ASP A 33 -23.30 7.34 -23.74
N ASN A 34 -24.01 7.92 -24.70
CA ASN A 34 -24.49 9.31 -24.62
C ASN A 34 -25.43 9.51 -23.43
N HIS A 35 -26.37 8.58 -23.23
CA HIS A 35 -27.29 8.62 -22.09
C HIS A 35 -26.58 8.41 -20.76
N PHE A 36 -25.54 7.57 -20.73
CA PHE A 36 -24.73 7.36 -19.55
C PHE A 36 -23.99 8.66 -19.15
N LEU A 37 -23.28 9.26 -20.09
CA LEU A 37 -22.54 10.51 -19.89
C LEU A 37 -23.47 11.67 -19.51
N LEU A 38 -24.66 11.73 -20.10
CA LEU A 38 -25.67 12.75 -19.78
C LEU A 38 -26.09 12.72 -18.31
N LYS A 39 -26.17 11.54 -17.70
CA LYS A 39 -26.49 11.40 -16.27
C LYS A 39 -25.36 11.95 -15.38
N ILE A 40 -24.11 11.74 -15.77
CA ILE A 40 -22.93 12.23 -15.02
C ILE A 40 -22.96 13.76 -14.90
N TYR A 41 -23.31 14.48 -15.98
CA TYR A 41 -23.34 15.95 -15.97
C TYR A 41 -24.26 16.52 -14.89
N GLY A 42 -25.41 15.88 -14.68
CA GLY A 42 -26.44 16.33 -13.74
C GLY A 42 -26.31 15.78 -12.32
N MET A 43 -25.44 14.80 -12.07
CA MET A 43 -25.40 14.12 -10.77
C MET A 43 -24.33 14.67 -9.82
N LYS A 44 -24.50 14.34 -8.54
CA LYS A 44 -23.53 14.64 -7.47
C LYS A 44 -22.51 13.51 -7.38
N GLU A 45 -21.27 13.85 -7.05
CA GLU A 45 -20.15 12.89 -6.98
C GLU A 45 -20.42 11.74 -5.99
N LYS A 46 -21.11 12.04 -4.88
CA LYS A 46 -21.55 11.03 -3.90
C LYS A 46 -22.41 9.91 -4.50
N SER A 47 -23.02 10.12 -5.66
CA SER A 47 -23.86 9.14 -6.35
C SER A 47 -23.10 8.33 -7.41
N PHE A 48 -21.82 8.64 -7.67
CA PHE A 48 -21.04 7.95 -8.70
C PHE A 48 -20.86 6.46 -8.39
N ASP A 49 -20.62 6.09 -7.13
CA ASP A 49 -20.43 4.70 -6.74
C ASP A 49 -21.68 3.86 -6.92
N ASP A 50 -22.83 4.36 -6.47
CA ASP A 50 -24.12 3.69 -6.68
C ASP A 50 -24.46 3.56 -8.17
N TYR A 51 -24.14 4.59 -8.95
CA TYR A 51 -24.38 4.62 -10.40
C TYR A 51 -23.52 3.59 -11.14
N TYR A 52 -22.23 3.56 -10.82
CA TYR A 52 -21.28 2.57 -11.34
C TYR A 52 -21.74 1.15 -11.00
N ARG A 53 -22.04 0.86 -9.73
CA ARG A 53 -22.47 -0.47 -9.27
C ARG A 53 -23.79 -0.91 -9.91
N TYR A 54 -24.73 0.02 -10.09
CA TYR A 54 -26.01 -0.27 -10.73
C TYR A 54 -25.85 -0.82 -12.14
N HIS A 55 -24.97 -0.17 -12.92
CA HIS A 55 -24.68 -0.59 -14.29
C HIS A 55 -23.77 -1.80 -14.35
N LEU A 56 -22.77 -1.90 -13.48
CA LEU A 56 -21.91 -3.07 -13.38
C LEU A 56 -22.72 -4.34 -13.05
N LYS A 57 -23.62 -4.28 -12.07
CA LYS A 57 -24.50 -5.41 -11.71
C LYS A 57 -25.35 -5.88 -12.88
N TYR A 58 -25.87 -4.94 -13.68
CA TYR A 58 -26.60 -5.28 -14.90
C TYR A 58 -25.69 -5.88 -15.98
N TYR A 59 -24.49 -5.33 -16.15
CA TYR A 59 -23.53 -5.83 -17.13
C TYR A 59 -23.16 -7.28 -16.80
N LEU A 60 -22.79 -7.56 -15.55
CA LEU A 60 -22.37 -8.89 -15.08
C LEU A 60 -23.50 -9.93 -15.02
N SER A 61 -24.78 -9.53 -15.13
CA SER A 61 -25.88 -10.50 -15.11
C SER A 61 -25.96 -11.36 -16.38
N ALA A 62 -25.16 -11.07 -17.40
CA ALA A 62 -24.97 -11.95 -18.56
C ALA A 62 -23.64 -12.71 -18.40
N GLY A 63 -23.69 -14.05 -18.43
CA GLY A 63 -22.70 -14.96 -17.84
C GLY A 63 -21.26 -14.90 -18.36
N ASP A 64 -20.99 -14.23 -19.49
CA ASP A 64 -19.67 -14.21 -20.14
C ASP A 64 -18.95 -12.85 -20.04
N ARG A 65 -19.37 -12.00 -19.10
CA ARG A 65 -18.93 -10.59 -19.01
C ARG A 65 -18.07 -10.34 -17.79
N THR A 66 -17.02 -9.55 -17.95
CA THR A 66 -16.07 -9.26 -16.86
C THR A 66 -16.10 -7.82 -16.38
N GLU A 67 -15.81 -7.61 -15.10
CA GLU A 67 -15.71 -6.25 -14.55
C GLU A 67 -14.63 -5.43 -15.26
N LYS A 68 -13.53 -6.08 -15.70
CA LYS A 68 -12.46 -5.45 -16.48
C LYS A 68 -12.99 -4.81 -17.76
N GLU A 69 -13.76 -5.55 -18.56
CA GLU A 69 -14.33 -5.01 -19.81
C GLU A 69 -15.26 -3.84 -19.57
N PHE A 70 -16.09 -3.92 -18.53
CA PHE A 70 -16.98 -2.83 -18.14
C PHE A 70 -16.19 -1.59 -17.74
N PHE A 71 -15.17 -1.78 -16.88
CA PHE A 71 -14.29 -0.70 -16.44
C PHE A 71 -13.57 -0.05 -17.62
N SER A 72 -13.04 -0.86 -18.55
CA SER A 72 -12.37 -0.35 -19.75
C SER A 72 -13.29 0.44 -20.66
N HIS A 73 -14.52 -0.04 -20.87
CA HIS A 73 -15.51 0.70 -21.64
C HIS A 73 -15.82 2.05 -20.99
N LEU A 74 -16.06 2.06 -19.67
CA LEU A 74 -16.33 3.30 -18.94
C LEU A 74 -15.18 4.30 -19.02
N TRP A 75 -13.95 3.84 -18.79
CA TRP A 75 -12.78 4.70 -18.90
C TRP A 75 -12.70 5.31 -20.30
N TYR A 76 -12.82 4.48 -21.34
CA TYR A 76 -12.76 4.89 -22.74
C TYR A 76 -13.82 5.93 -23.12
N ILE A 77 -15.10 5.70 -22.82
CA ILE A 77 -16.16 6.62 -23.24
C ILE A 77 -16.08 7.97 -22.52
N VAL A 78 -15.63 7.97 -21.26
CA VAL A 78 -15.50 9.18 -20.45
C VAL A 78 -14.28 9.99 -20.91
N SER A 79 -13.11 9.36 -21.08
CA SER A 79 -11.90 10.03 -21.58
C SER A 79 -12.13 10.59 -22.99
N THR A 80 -12.69 9.79 -23.90
CA THR A 80 -13.02 10.22 -25.27
C THR A 80 -13.98 11.42 -25.28
N ARG A 81 -14.93 11.49 -24.34
CA ARG A 81 -15.84 12.63 -24.24
C ARG A 81 -15.16 13.89 -23.70
N ILE A 82 -14.23 13.75 -22.76
CA ILE A 82 -13.40 14.86 -22.28
C ILE A 82 -12.58 15.40 -23.46
N ASP A 83 -11.92 14.52 -24.21
CA ASP A 83 -11.14 14.90 -25.39
C ASP A 83 -12.00 15.60 -26.43
N TYR A 84 -13.20 15.07 -26.72
CA TYR A 84 -14.16 15.74 -27.60
C TYR A 84 -14.44 17.18 -27.17
N PHE A 85 -14.70 17.42 -25.88
CA PHE A 85 -14.97 18.76 -25.37
C PHE A 85 -13.74 19.68 -25.40
N ASN A 86 -12.55 19.14 -25.12
CA ASN A 86 -11.29 19.89 -25.21
C ASN A 86 -10.99 20.39 -26.62
N HIS A 87 -11.40 19.64 -27.65
CA HIS A 87 -11.22 20.03 -29.05
C HIS A 87 -12.33 20.94 -29.59
N GLN A 88 -13.34 21.30 -28.79
CA GLN A 88 -14.36 22.24 -29.22
C GLN A 88 -13.85 23.68 -29.22
N ASN A 89 -14.43 24.51 -30.09
CA ASN A 89 -14.07 25.93 -30.18
C ASN A 89 -14.27 26.66 -28.84
N PRO A 90 -13.20 27.23 -28.25
CA PRO A 90 -13.29 27.94 -26.97
C PRO A 90 -14.06 29.27 -27.04
N PHE A 91 -14.25 29.83 -28.23
CA PHE A 91 -15.02 31.07 -28.45
C PHE A 91 -16.52 30.81 -28.71
N SER A 92 -16.96 29.55 -28.61
CA SER A 92 -18.38 29.20 -28.72
C SER A 92 -19.16 29.64 -27.49
N LYS A 93 -20.41 30.08 -27.67
CA LYS A 93 -21.36 30.33 -26.56
C LYS A 93 -21.57 29.10 -25.67
N LYS A 94 -21.28 27.89 -26.17
CA LYS A 94 -21.37 26.62 -25.43
C LYS A 94 -20.11 26.28 -24.64
N HIS A 95 -19.03 27.05 -24.78
CA HIS A 95 -17.76 26.76 -24.11
C HIS A 95 -17.88 26.65 -22.57
N PRO A 96 -18.61 27.53 -21.86
CA PRO A 96 -18.82 27.36 -20.42
C PRO A 96 -19.48 26.03 -20.04
N LEU A 97 -20.41 25.54 -20.88
CA LEU A 97 -21.03 24.22 -20.69
C LEU A 97 -20.02 23.09 -20.90
N TYR A 98 -19.13 23.20 -21.89
CA TYR A 98 -18.07 22.22 -22.12
C TYR A 98 -17.12 22.14 -20.92
N VAL A 99 -16.68 23.28 -20.39
CA VAL A 99 -15.83 23.33 -19.19
C VAL A 99 -16.52 22.68 -17.99
N SER A 100 -17.80 22.99 -17.76
CA SER A 100 -18.58 22.36 -16.68
C SER A 100 -18.71 20.84 -16.86
N ASN A 101 -18.95 20.37 -18.09
CA ASN A 101 -19.06 18.95 -18.40
C ASN A 101 -17.71 18.23 -18.25
N ILE A 102 -16.61 18.84 -18.69
CA ILE A 102 -15.26 18.32 -18.48
C ILE A 102 -15.02 18.12 -16.99
N LYS A 103 -15.30 19.13 -16.15
CA LYS A 103 -15.14 19.00 -14.69
C LYS A 103 -15.92 17.82 -14.11
N LYS A 104 -17.16 17.61 -14.55
CA LYS A 104 -17.99 16.48 -14.11
C LYS A 104 -17.43 15.13 -14.55
N LEU A 105 -16.94 15.03 -15.78
CA LEU A 105 -16.36 13.81 -16.33
C LEU A 105 -15.00 13.50 -15.68
N SER A 106 -14.14 14.50 -15.48
CA SER A 106 -12.88 14.36 -14.76
C SER A 106 -13.12 13.88 -13.33
N GLY A 107 -14.07 14.46 -12.60
CA GLY A 107 -14.43 13.97 -11.26
C GLY A 107 -14.95 12.53 -11.27
N PHE A 108 -15.60 12.09 -12.36
CA PHE A 108 -15.98 10.68 -12.51
C PHE A 108 -14.77 9.78 -12.79
N LEU A 109 -13.79 10.21 -13.59
CA LEU A 109 -12.52 9.49 -13.76
C LEU A 109 -11.74 9.41 -12.44
N ASP A 110 -11.68 10.48 -11.66
CA ASP A 110 -11.02 10.49 -10.33
C ASP A 110 -11.66 9.47 -9.39
N PHE A 111 -12.99 9.34 -9.44
CA PHE A 111 -13.72 8.30 -8.73
C PHE A 111 -13.38 6.87 -9.23
N LEU A 112 -13.15 6.70 -10.53
CA LEU A 112 -12.80 5.40 -11.14
C LEU A 112 -11.34 5.01 -10.89
N SER A 113 -10.41 5.97 -10.87
CA SER A 113 -8.96 5.76 -10.73
C SER A 113 -8.56 4.78 -9.62
N PRO A 114 -9.00 4.91 -8.36
CA PRO A 114 -8.63 3.97 -7.30
C PRO A 114 -9.22 2.56 -7.47
N LYS A 115 -10.14 2.36 -8.41
CA LYS A 115 -10.74 1.06 -8.72
C LYS A 115 -10.03 0.34 -9.87
N ASP A 116 -9.07 0.98 -10.55
CA ASP A 116 -8.32 0.36 -11.64
C ASP A 116 -7.34 -0.68 -11.10
N ARG A 117 -7.76 -1.95 -11.09
CA ARG A 117 -6.92 -3.10 -10.74
C ARG A 117 -6.24 -3.73 -11.95
N TRP A 118 -6.53 -3.23 -13.16
CA TRP A 118 -6.13 -3.86 -14.42
C TRP A 118 -5.17 -2.99 -15.24
N ASN A 119 -4.77 -1.83 -14.72
CA ASN A 119 -3.92 -0.86 -15.43
C ASN A 119 -4.50 -0.46 -16.78
N VAL A 120 -5.80 -0.18 -16.82
CA VAL A 120 -6.49 0.23 -18.05
C VAL A 120 -6.19 1.68 -18.41
N ARG A 121 -5.81 2.48 -17.41
CA ARG A 121 -5.48 3.89 -17.59
C ARG A 121 -4.25 4.06 -18.50
N PRO A 122 -4.17 5.18 -19.24
CA PRO A 122 -3.00 5.52 -20.04
C PRO A 122 -1.69 5.40 -19.25
N ASN A 123 -0.65 4.88 -19.91
CA ASN A 123 0.64 4.60 -19.28
C ASN A 123 1.30 5.85 -18.71
N ASP A 124 1.14 7.01 -19.33
CA ASP A 124 1.66 8.30 -18.86
C ASP A 124 1.11 8.68 -17.48
N ILE A 125 -0.20 8.46 -17.25
CA ILE A 125 -0.83 8.71 -15.95
C ILE A 125 -0.29 7.70 -14.91
N LEU A 126 -0.23 6.42 -15.27
CA LEU A 126 0.24 5.36 -14.38
C LEU A 126 1.72 5.52 -14.02
N LEU A 127 2.56 5.93 -14.97
CA LEU A 127 3.98 6.15 -14.76
C LEU A 127 4.19 7.33 -13.82
N LYS A 128 3.47 8.44 -14.00
CA LYS A 128 3.56 9.59 -13.11
C LYS A 128 3.19 9.25 -11.67
N GLU A 129 2.08 8.55 -11.45
CA GLU A 129 1.68 8.09 -10.11
C GLU A 129 2.75 7.18 -9.47
N LYS A 130 3.36 6.29 -10.26
CA LYS A 130 4.42 5.41 -9.80
C LYS A 130 5.70 6.18 -9.47
N ASP A 131 6.09 7.14 -10.31
CA ASP A 131 7.28 7.97 -10.09
C ASP A 131 7.14 8.82 -8.81
N GLU A 132 5.95 9.38 -8.56
CA GLU A 132 5.65 10.09 -7.32
C GLU A 132 5.75 9.17 -6.10
N LEU A 133 5.24 7.94 -6.18
CA LEU A 133 5.35 6.95 -5.11
C LEU A 133 6.80 6.51 -4.89
N ILE A 134 7.56 6.30 -5.96
CA ILE A 134 8.99 5.96 -5.90
C ILE A 134 9.76 7.09 -5.21
N ALA A 135 9.52 8.35 -5.59
CA ALA A 135 10.15 9.50 -4.97
C ALA A 135 9.86 9.56 -3.47
N LYS A 136 8.60 9.33 -3.08
CA LYS A 136 8.19 9.30 -1.66
C LYS A 136 8.89 8.17 -0.89
N LEU A 137 8.91 6.95 -1.44
CA LEU A 137 9.56 5.80 -0.81
C LEU A 137 11.08 5.98 -0.73
N GLN A 138 11.69 6.62 -1.72
CA GLN A 138 13.12 6.97 -1.68
C GLN A 138 13.42 7.98 -0.57
N GLU A 139 12.55 8.97 -0.37
CA GLU A 139 12.68 9.93 0.74
C GLU A 139 12.55 9.25 2.11
N GLU A 140 11.57 8.36 2.28
CA GLU A 140 11.40 7.57 3.50
C GLU A 140 12.62 6.68 3.76
N ASN A 141 13.14 6.00 2.74
CA ASN A 141 14.37 5.20 2.85
C ASN A 141 15.60 6.04 3.20
N LYS A 142 15.70 7.28 2.68
CA LYS A 142 16.79 8.18 3.04
C LYS A 142 16.73 8.57 4.52
N LYS A 143 15.54 8.88 5.04
CA LYS A 143 15.35 9.14 6.48
C LYS A 143 15.71 7.92 7.35
N LEU A 144 15.44 6.70 6.86
CA LEU A 144 15.85 5.46 7.54
C LEU A 144 17.34 5.15 7.39
N SER A 145 17.99 5.65 6.34
CA SER A 145 19.43 5.46 6.12
C SER A 145 20.30 6.14 7.18
N ASP A 146 19.82 7.24 7.76
CA ASP A 146 20.49 7.92 8.89
C ASP A 146 20.57 7.02 10.15
N PHE A 147 19.63 6.09 10.30
CA PHE A 147 19.62 5.08 11.36
C PHE A 147 20.32 3.78 10.95
N THR A 148 20.79 3.68 9.71
CA THR A 148 21.45 2.49 9.19
C THR A 148 22.94 2.55 9.50
N ILE A 149 23.41 1.58 10.27
CA ILE A 149 24.81 1.52 10.73
C ILE A 149 25.72 1.30 9.51
N MET A 150 26.48 2.32 9.11
CA MET A 150 27.41 2.23 7.98
C MET A 150 28.61 1.31 8.25
N ARG A 151 29.04 1.18 9.51
CA ARG A 151 30.17 0.34 9.92
C ARG A 151 29.87 -0.36 11.25
N LYS A 152 30.03 -1.68 11.27
CA LYS A 152 29.92 -2.48 12.49
C LYS A 152 31.16 -2.34 13.35
N ILE A 153 30.99 -2.47 14.66
CA ILE A 153 32.08 -2.58 15.62
C ILE A 153 32.79 -3.91 15.37
N GLU A 154 34.08 -3.85 15.07
CA GLU A 154 34.92 -5.03 14.84
C GLU A 154 35.34 -5.63 16.19
N ILE A 155 35.06 -6.92 16.35
CA ILE A 155 35.57 -7.75 17.43
C ILE A 155 36.80 -8.49 16.88
N TYR A 156 37.93 -8.29 17.55
CA TYR A 156 39.21 -8.91 17.21
C TYR A 156 39.34 -10.32 17.80
N ASP A 157 40.23 -11.12 17.21
CA ASP A 157 40.75 -12.39 17.75
C ASP A 157 39.67 -13.41 18.16
N ASP A 158 38.56 -13.41 17.41
CA ASP A 158 37.42 -14.31 17.59
C ASP A 158 36.73 -14.22 18.96
N TYR A 159 36.92 -13.14 19.72
CA TYR A 159 36.29 -12.92 21.04
C TYR A 159 34.81 -12.51 21.00
N HIS A 160 34.09 -12.83 19.91
CA HIS A 160 32.66 -12.52 19.80
C HIS A 160 31.82 -13.20 20.87
N THR A 161 32.20 -14.40 21.33
CA THR A 161 31.54 -15.09 22.44
C THR A 161 31.76 -14.38 23.78
N THR A 162 32.92 -13.72 23.99
CA THR A 162 33.17 -12.88 25.16
C THR A 162 32.27 -11.65 25.18
N VAL A 163 32.00 -11.03 24.03
CA VAL A 163 31.04 -9.92 23.94
C VAL A 163 29.61 -10.39 24.24
N ILE A 164 29.23 -11.58 23.75
CA ILE A 164 27.94 -12.20 24.07
C ILE A 164 27.82 -12.46 25.59
N ASP A 165 28.90 -12.92 26.23
CA ASP A 165 28.94 -13.15 27.68
C ASP A 165 28.67 -11.86 28.46
N LEU A 166 29.27 -10.72 28.07
CA LEU A 166 28.97 -9.42 28.67
C LEU A 166 27.47 -9.06 28.56
N PHE A 167 26.84 -9.29 27.42
CA PHE A 167 25.39 -9.09 27.27
C PHE A 167 24.56 -10.05 28.13
N GLN A 168 25.01 -11.29 28.36
CA GLN A 168 24.38 -12.22 29.30
C GLN A 168 24.55 -11.77 30.75
N GLN A 169 25.70 -11.19 31.11
CA GLN A 169 25.93 -10.63 32.45
C GLN A 169 25.05 -9.42 32.71
N MET A 170 24.92 -8.51 31.74
CA MET A 170 24.05 -7.33 31.84
C MET A 170 22.58 -7.69 32.12
N GLN A 171 22.09 -8.80 31.56
CA GLN A 171 20.72 -9.31 31.82
C GLN A 171 20.50 -9.74 33.27
N LYS A 172 21.56 -10.10 34.01
CA LYS A 172 21.49 -10.61 35.37
C LYS A 172 21.65 -9.50 36.42
N LEU A 173 22.02 -8.29 36.01
CA LEU A 173 22.26 -7.17 36.91
C LEU A 173 20.97 -6.69 37.58
N LYS A 174 21.09 -6.29 38.85
CA LYS A 174 20.01 -5.73 39.66
C LYS A 174 20.41 -4.36 40.19
N LEU A 175 19.42 -3.49 40.32
CA LEU A 175 19.51 -2.21 41.01
C LEU A 175 19.58 -2.42 42.54
N PRO A 176 20.03 -1.41 43.32
CA PRO A 176 20.11 -1.51 44.78
C PRO A 176 18.78 -1.84 45.47
N ASN A 177 17.65 -1.52 44.84
CA ASN A 177 16.30 -1.85 45.32
C ASN A 177 15.86 -3.29 44.97
N GLY A 178 16.74 -4.10 44.39
CA GLY A 178 16.47 -5.48 44.00
C GLY A 178 15.78 -5.65 42.63
N ALA A 179 15.36 -4.56 41.99
CA ALA A 179 14.75 -4.61 40.65
C ALA A 179 15.81 -4.96 39.57
N PRO A 180 15.44 -5.65 38.48
CA PRO A 180 16.38 -5.90 37.38
C PRO A 180 16.79 -4.59 36.71
N LEU A 181 18.06 -4.47 36.31
CA LEU A 181 18.56 -3.32 35.55
C LEU A 181 17.91 -3.24 34.16
N LEU A 182 17.75 -4.40 33.50
CA LEU A 182 17.16 -4.52 32.18
C LEU A 182 15.90 -5.39 32.25
N ARG A 183 14.77 -4.86 31.78
CA ARG A 183 13.51 -5.61 31.73
C ARG A 183 13.58 -6.68 30.63
N LYS A 184 13.26 -7.92 30.99
CA LYS A 184 13.37 -9.09 30.10
C LYS A 184 12.04 -9.40 29.40
N ASP A 185 11.53 -8.45 28.61
CA ASP A 185 10.27 -8.67 27.88
C ASP A 185 10.49 -9.57 26.64
N MET A 186 11.64 -9.45 25.98
CA MET A 186 12.04 -10.34 24.87
C MET A 186 13.57 -10.54 24.86
N LEU A 187 14.03 -11.73 24.45
CA LEU A 187 15.46 -12.03 24.21
C LEU A 187 15.95 -11.55 22.84
N SER A 188 15.01 -11.20 21.95
CA SER A 188 15.30 -10.77 20.58
C SER A 188 16.16 -9.52 20.41
N PRO A 189 16.08 -8.50 21.29
CA PRO A 189 16.94 -7.33 21.19
C PRO A 189 18.43 -7.69 21.31
N TYR A 190 18.80 -8.62 22.20
CA TYR A 190 20.21 -8.92 22.50
C TYR A 190 20.93 -9.54 21.31
N TYR A 191 20.39 -10.63 20.73
CA TYR A 191 21.04 -11.24 19.56
C TYR A 191 20.98 -10.35 18.31
N LYS A 192 19.97 -9.47 18.19
CA LYS A 192 19.90 -8.47 17.12
C LYS A 192 20.94 -7.37 17.30
N ILE A 193 21.20 -6.92 18.53
CA ILE A 193 22.29 -5.98 18.82
C ILE A 193 23.61 -6.59 18.38
N VAL A 194 23.91 -7.81 18.82
CA VAL A 194 25.15 -8.51 18.44
C VAL A 194 25.26 -8.64 16.91
N SER A 195 24.23 -9.15 16.24
CA SER A 195 24.28 -9.38 14.79
C SER A 195 24.31 -8.09 13.96
N ASN A 196 23.59 -7.05 14.36
CA ASN A 196 23.48 -5.82 13.58
C ASN A 196 24.65 -4.87 13.82
N TYR A 197 25.17 -4.79 15.04
CA TYR A 197 26.17 -3.79 15.42
C TYR A 197 27.59 -4.32 15.47
N PHE A 198 27.80 -5.64 15.53
CA PHE A 198 29.14 -6.23 15.65
C PHE A 198 29.51 -7.12 14.46
N SER A 199 30.80 -7.16 14.14
CA SER A 199 31.44 -8.13 13.24
C SER A 199 32.52 -8.88 14.00
N ASN A 200 32.81 -10.11 13.58
CA ASN A 200 33.88 -10.92 14.14
C ASN A 200 34.97 -11.08 13.08
N ASN A 201 36.16 -10.49 13.28
CA ASN A 201 37.26 -10.52 12.31
C ASN A 201 36.79 -10.11 10.89
N LYS A 202 36.10 -8.96 10.78
CA LYS A 202 35.45 -8.43 9.56
C LYS A 202 34.32 -9.29 8.97
N LYS A 203 34.02 -10.46 9.54
CA LYS A 203 32.90 -11.31 9.12
C LYS A 203 31.61 -10.91 9.83
N LYS A 204 30.50 -10.96 9.11
CA LYS A 204 29.17 -10.71 9.67
C LYS A 204 28.79 -11.83 10.63
N ILE A 205 28.38 -11.47 11.85
CA ILE A 205 27.74 -12.40 12.78
C ILE A 205 26.28 -12.56 12.33
N SER A 206 25.85 -13.77 11.99
CA SER A 206 24.47 -14.03 11.57
C SER A 206 23.50 -13.92 12.75
N ILE A 207 22.23 -13.60 12.47
CA ILE A 207 21.18 -13.52 13.50
C ILE A 207 21.00 -14.89 14.18
N ASP A 208 21.01 -15.97 13.40
CA ASP A 208 20.83 -17.33 13.93
C ASP A 208 22.00 -17.76 14.81
N THR A 209 23.25 -17.43 14.40
CA THR A 209 24.45 -17.68 15.20
C THR A 209 24.37 -16.97 16.54
N ALA A 210 24.00 -15.68 16.55
CA ALA A 210 23.85 -14.93 17.79
C ALA A 210 22.70 -15.48 18.65
N LYS A 211 21.55 -15.80 18.03
CA LYS A 211 20.34 -16.29 18.70
C LYS A 211 20.59 -17.56 19.52
N ASN A 212 21.47 -18.45 19.07
CA ASN A 212 21.81 -19.69 19.76
C ASN A 212 22.38 -19.49 21.19
N TYR A 213 22.90 -18.30 21.49
CA TYR A 213 23.42 -17.93 22.81
C TYR A 213 22.40 -17.19 23.70
N PHE A 214 21.19 -16.93 23.21
CA PHE A 214 20.14 -16.22 23.95
C PHE A 214 18.82 -17.01 23.93
N VAL A 215 18.90 -18.34 23.97
CA VAL A 215 17.72 -19.20 23.94
C VAL A 215 17.10 -19.28 25.33
N GLY A 216 15.79 -18.99 25.44
CA GLY A 216 15.03 -19.14 26.68
C GLY A 216 14.67 -20.59 26.98
N LYS A 217 14.31 -20.88 28.24
CA LYS A 217 13.91 -22.23 28.70
C LYS A 217 12.73 -22.85 27.93
N ASP A 218 11.94 -22.06 27.21
CA ASP A 218 10.72 -22.49 26.51
C ASP A 218 10.96 -22.95 25.05
N ASN A 219 12.20 -22.86 24.54
CA ASN A 219 12.53 -23.33 23.20
C ASN A 219 13.21 -24.71 23.24
N SER A 220 12.80 -25.61 22.34
CA SER A 220 13.35 -26.96 22.15
C SER A 220 14.81 -27.03 21.70
N GLN A 221 15.47 -25.88 21.51
CA GLN A 221 16.88 -25.79 21.12
C GLN A 221 17.76 -25.62 22.36
N LYS A 222 18.83 -26.42 22.48
CA LYS A 222 19.80 -26.30 23.57
C LYS A 222 20.55 -24.96 23.45
N GLU A 223 20.51 -24.16 24.51
CA GLU A 223 21.34 -22.96 24.65
C GLU A 223 22.83 -23.34 24.51
N VAL A 224 23.55 -22.65 23.62
CA VAL A 224 24.99 -22.85 23.47
C VAL A 224 25.67 -22.18 24.66
N LYS A 225 26.35 -22.98 25.49
CA LYS A 225 27.15 -22.46 26.59
C LYS A 225 28.42 -21.81 26.06
N ILE A 226 28.75 -20.66 26.63
CA ILE A 226 30.01 -19.96 26.35
C ILE A 226 31.13 -20.70 27.10
N PRO A 227 32.20 -21.13 26.40
CA PRO A 227 33.36 -21.76 27.02
C PRO A 227 33.99 -20.91 28.13
N GLU A 228 34.51 -21.54 29.18
CA GLU A 228 35.08 -20.82 30.34
C GLU A 228 36.29 -19.95 29.96
N ASP A 229 37.11 -20.39 29.00
CA ASP A 229 38.24 -19.63 28.44
C ASP A 229 37.81 -18.34 27.71
N ARG A 230 36.51 -18.18 27.44
CA ARG A 230 35.93 -16.99 26.80
C ARG A 230 35.16 -16.09 27.76
N GLN A 231 34.95 -16.50 29.02
CA GLN A 231 34.32 -15.70 30.08
C GLN A 231 35.37 -14.82 30.80
N LEU A 232 35.98 -13.90 30.05
CA LEU A 232 37.18 -13.17 30.49
C LEU A 232 36.91 -12.01 31.47
N PHE A 233 35.67 -11.53 31.56
CA PHE A 233 35.31 -10.33 32.31
C PHE A 233 34.16 -10.62 33.28
N VAL A 234 34.07 -9.84 34.36
CA VAL A 234 32.95 -9.90 35.32
C VAL A 234 32.44 -8.49 35.62
N ILE A 235 31.13 -8.27 35.46
CA ILE A 235 30.47 -7.01 35.81
C ILE A 235 30.02 -7.07 37.28
N VAL A 236 30.70 -6.30 38.13
CA VAL A 236 30.40 -6.22 39.57
C VAL A 236 29.77 -4.86 39.94
N PRO A 237 28.80 -4.81 40.86
CA PRO A 237 28.30 -3.55 41.41
C PRO A 237 29.42 -2.81 42.15
N LYS A 238 29.48 -1.48 42.01
CA LYS A 238 30.34 -0.67 42.89
C LYS A 238 29.84 -0.80 44.33
N LYS A 239 30.76 -0.97 45.28
CA LYS A 239 30.43 -0.84 46.71
C LYS A 239 29.92 0.59 46.94
N LYS A 240 28.79 0.71 47.65
CA LYS A 240 28.38 2.00 48.21
C LYS A 240 29.31 2.26 49.40
N ASP A 241 30.07 3.34 49.33
CA ASP A 241 30.65 3.97 50.52
C ASP A 241 29.52 4.58 51.37
#